data_AF-A0A8X7YC69-F1
#
_entry.id   AF-A0A8X7YC69-F1
#
_cell.length_a   1.000
_cell.length_b   1.000
_cell.length_c   1.000
_cell.angle_alpha   90.00
_cell.angle_beta   90.00
_cell.angle_gamma   90.00
#
_symmetry.space_group_name_H-M   'P 1'
#
loop_
_entity.id
_entity.type
_entity.pdbx_description
1 polymer ?
#
loop_
_entity_poly.entity_id
_entity_poly.type
_entity_poly.pdbx_seq_one_letter_code
_entity_poly.pdbx_strand_id
1 'polypeptide(L)'
;MNICKNICVFIVVLASRFCFGSASDIVHQDDVAPKRPGCENNFVLVKVATYINGVEDIEYVGVGARFGLTLESKEKHANLSTLALAEPPDCCSKPRNKLSGEVILAYRGNCSFTAKANVAEDAGASAILIINNRTELFKMVCEVNETDVKIGIAAVMLPQDAGASLEKYLTSSSTVKVQLYSPRRPVVDVAEVFLWLMAVGTILCASYWSAWSAREAAIEQDKLLKDGSDEFIDMDGVRSSGIVNINTASAILFVVIASCFLVMLYKLMSYWFIEVLVVLFCIGGVEGLQTCLVALLSCFRWFQPAGESFIKVPFFGAVSYLTLAVSPFCIAFAVVWAVFRRVSFAWIGQDILGITLIITVLQIVRVPNLKVIKKSFYKFVFPLHSSGATLFVFIDSLLMSSSFFSFGLKNNNNGQVGTVLLSCAFLYDIFWVFVSKWWFKESVMIVVARGDKSGEDGIPMLLKIPRMFDPWGGYSIIGFGDIILPGLLVAFSLRYDWLAKKNLRAGYFLWAMTAYGLGLLITYAALNMMDGHGQPALLYIVPFTLGNTPLQVEAHITLGKTIVAIACKLSLRPRTFLTLGRQRGDLKTLWTMGEPERHCPHIQFQPPGSQ
;
A
#
# COMPACT_ATOMS: atom_id res chain seq x y z
N MET A 1 -8.17 -32.34 -2.32
CA MET A 1 -8.44 -32.28 -0.86
C MET A 1 -7.18 -32.26 0.01
N ASN A 2 -6.13 -33.06 -0.26
CA ASN A 2 -4.89 -33.06 0.54
C ASN A 2 -3.94 -31.86 0.30
N ILE A 3 -4.12 -31.11 -0.80
CA ILE A 3 -3.28 -29.95 -1.15
C ILE A 3 -3.69 -28.68 -0.39
N CYS A 4 -5.00 -28.42 -0.21
CA CYS A 4 -5.48 -27.34 0.66
C CYS A 4 -5.04 -27.54 2.11
N LYS A 5 -4.99 -28.79 2.59
CA LYS A 5 -4.55 -29.12 3.95
C LYS A 5 -3.07 -28.76 4.16
N ASN A 6 -2.20 -29.07 3.19
CA ASN A 6 -0.77 -28.76 3.29
C ASN A 6 -0.44 -27.28 3.05
N ILE A 7 -1.19 -26.58 2.20
CA ILE A 7 -1.04 -25.13 2.01
C ILE A 7 -1.53 -24.38 3.25
N CYS A 8 -2.67 -24.77 3.84
CA CYS A 8 -3.12 -24.21 5.11
C CYS A 8 -2.12 -24.47 6.25
N VAL A 9 -1.58 -25.68 6.36
CA VAL A 9 -0.57 -26.00 7.40
C VAL A 9 0.72 -25.19 7.18
N PHE A 10 1.16 -24.99 5.93
CA PHE A 10 2.35 -24.20 5.64
C PHE A 10 2.15 -22.70 5.92
N ILE A 11 0.96 -22.15 5.60
CA ILE A 11 0.57 -20.76 5.92
C ILE A 11 0.44 -20.55 7.43
N VAL A 12 -0.15 -21.51 8.16
CA VAL A 12 -0.28 -21.47 9.64
C VAL A 12 1.09 -21.59 10.33
N VAL A 13 2.01 -22.38 9.78
CA VAL A 13 3.38 -22.51 10.31
C VAL A 13 4.22 -21.25 10.00
N LEU A 14 4.00 -20.57 8.88
CA LEU A 14 4.62 -19.27 8.58
C LEU A 14 4.06 -18.13 9.43
N ALA A 15 2.74 -18.11 9.67
CA ALA A 15 2.08 -17.12 10.52
C ALA A 15 2.48 -17.25 12.01
N SER A 16 2.69 -18.48 12.49
CA SER A 16 3.08 -18.75 13.89
C SER A 16 4.55 -18.43 14.22
N ARG A 17 5.40 -18.19 13.21
CA ARG A 17 6.80 -17.75 13.39
C ARG A 17 7.03 -16.25 13.21
N PHE A 18 6.00 -15.48 12.83
CA PHE A 18 6.08 -14.02 12.90
C PHE A 18 5.99 -13.60 14.36
N CYS A 19 7.03 -12.90 14.83
CA CYS A 19 7.07 -12.30 16.16
C CYS A 19 5.74 -11.61 16.46
N PHE A 20 5.16 -11.95 17.62
CA PHE A 20 4.18 -11.11 18.30
C PHE A 20 4.82 -9.72 18.50
N GLY A 21 4.56 -8.81 17.57
CA GLY A 21 4.84 -7.40 17.74
C GLY A 21 3.94 -6.87 18.84
N SER A 22 4.53 -6.20 19.82
CA SER A 22 3.80 -5.41 20.80
C SER A 22 3.04 -4.28 20.08
N ALA A 23 1.78 -4.04 20.47
CA ALA A 23 1.00 -2.91 19.99
C ALA A 23 1.75 -1.59 20.24
N SER A 24 2.18 -0.92 19.17
CA SER A 24 2.81 0.40 19.24
C SER A 24 1.75 1.49 19.20
N ASP A 25 1.96 2.53 20.01
CA ASP A 25 1.16 3.74 20.02
C ASP A 25 1.29 4.46 18.66
N ILE A 26 0.21 5.09 18.15
CA ILE A 26 0.30 5.97 16.95
C ILE A 26 1.02 7.25 17.38
N VAL A 27 2.34 7.16 17.44
CA VAL A 27 3.22 8.22 17.91
C VAL A 27 3.85 8.83 16.68
N HIS A 28 3.34 10.00 16.28
CA HIS A 28 4.03 10.80 15.27
C HIS A 28 5.25 11.47 15.92
N GLN A 29 6.40 10.79 15.84
CA GLN A 29 7.68 11.37 16.22
C GLN A 29 8.01 12.54 15.30
N ASP A 30 7.96 13.75 15.86
CA ASP A 30 8.38 14.96 15.17
C ASP A 30 9.74 15.39 15.70
N ASP A 31 10.80 15.11 14.94
CA ASP A 31 12.16 15.50 15.29
C ASP A 31 12.48 16.97 14.91
N VAL A 32 11.55 17.68 14.29
CA VAL A 32 11.73 19.09 13.89
C VAL A 32 11.36 20.04 15.03
N ALA A 33 10.37 19.67 15.85
CA ALA A 33 9.94 20.49 16.97
C ALA A 33 11.00 20.45 18.12
N PRO A 34 11.21 21.57 18.84
CA PRO A 34 12.16 21.61 19.96
C PRO A 34 11.72 20.67 21.10
N LYS A 35 12.66 19.86 21.61
CA LYS A 35 12.48 18.98 22.78
C LYS A 35 13.01 19.71 24.02
N ARG A 36 12.20 19.78 25.09
CA ARG A 36 12.52 20.46 26.35
C ARG A 36 11.86 19.75 27.53
N PRO A 37 12.38 19.87 28.77
CA PRO A 37 11.75 19.31 29.96
C PRO A 37 10.28 19.72 30.07
N GLY A 38 9.38 18.72 30.08
CA GLY A 38 7.93 18.92 30.14
C GLY A 38 7.24 19.23 28.80
N CYS A 39 7.99 19.30 27.70
CA CYS A 39 7.49 19.46 26.33
C CYS A 39 8.13 18.44 25.37
N GLU A 40 8.00 17.17 25.73
CA GLU A 40 8.61 16.03 25.04
C GLU A 40 7.61 14.93 24.67
N ASN A 41 6.31 15.16 24.92
CA ASN A 41 5.28 14.20 24.56
C ASN A 41 5.25 13.99 23.04
N ASN A 42 4.79 12.81 22.64
CA ASN A 42 4.54 12.53 21.24
C ASN A 42 3.15 13.04 20.84
N PHE A 43 3.02 13.44 19.57
CA PHE A 43 1.70 13.72 19.01
C PHE A 43 0.94 12.40 18.89
N VAL A 44 -0.14 12.28 19.66
CA VAL A 44 -1.06 11.15 19.62
C VAL A 44 -2.42 11.62 19.12
N LEU A 45 -3.08 10.80 18.32
CA LEU A 45 -4.48 11.03 17.97
C LEU A 45 -5.35 10.75 19.20
N VAL A 46 -6.37 11.56 19.41
CA VAL A 46 -7.26 11.48 20.56
C VAL A 46 -8.69 11.36 20.06
N LYS A 47 -9.41 10.37 20.58
CA LYS A 47 -10.86 10.31 20.43
C LYS A 47 -11.52 11.11 21.53
N VAL A 48 -12.46 11.95 21.12
CA VAL A 48 -13.28 12.80 21.97
C VAL A 48 -14.73 12.31 21.82
N ALA A 49 -15.08 11.31 22.63
CA ALA A 49 -16.45 10.81 22.69
C ALA A 49 -17.31 11.83 23.45
N THR A 50 -18.49 12.14 22.91
CA THR A 50 -19.37 13.18 23.45
C THR A 50 -20.67 12.57 23.93
N TYR A 51 -21.18 13.11 25.03
CA TYR A 51 -22.45 12.70 25.62
C TYR A 51 -23.30 13.94 25.87
N ILE A 52 -24.45 14.01 25.20
CA ILE A 52 -25.40 15.11 25.30
C ILE A 52 -26.57 14.64 26.15
N ASN A 53 -26.76 15.28 27.32
CA ASN A 53 -27.81 14.92 28.28
C ASN A 53 -27.79 13.41 28.67
N GLY A 54 -26.60 12.80 28.70
CA GLY A 54 -26.40 11.41 29.06
C GLY A 54 -26.56 10.39 27.91
N VAL A 55 -26.86 10.84 26.70
CA VAL A 55 -26.90 10.01 25.49
C VAL A 55 -25.61 10.21 24.70
N GLU A 56 -24.99 9.12 24.26
CA GLU A 56 -23.81 9.16 23.39
C GLU A 56 -24.16 9.81 22.05
N ASP A 57 -23.38 10.80 21.65
CA ASP A 57 -23.52 11.52 20.37
C ASP A 57 -22.25 11.28 19.51
N ILE A 58 -21.91 12.23 18.65
CA ILE A 58 -20.84 12.08 17.67
C ILE A 58 -19.48 12.05 18.38
N GLU A 59 -18.61 11.15 17.93
CA GLU A 59 -17.22 11.11 18.35
C GLU A 59 -16.35 11.93 17.42
N TYR A 60 -15.52 12.82 18.00
CA TYR A 60 -14.59 13.65 17.25
C TYR A 60 -13.15 13.15 17.37
N VAL A 61 -12.33 13.46 16.36
CA VAL A 61 -10.90 13.14 16.36
C VAL A 61 -10.09 14.43 16.56
N GLY A 62 -9.26 14.42 17.61
CA GLY A 62 -8.33 15.47 17.96
C GLY A 62 -6.87 15.02 17.95
N VAL A 63 -5.96 15.95 18.23
CA VAL A 63 -4.51 15.67 18.36
C VAL A 63 -4.01 16.20 19.69
N GLY A 64 -3.33 15.34 20.45
CA GLY A 64 -2.69 15.69 21.73
C GLY A 64 -1.52 16.66 21.56
N ALA A 65 -1.24 17.44 22.61
CA ALA A 65 -0.12 18.36 22.64
C ALA A 65 1.22 17.67 22.91
N ARG A 66 2.31 18.40 22.64
CA ARG A 66 3.67 18.01 23.01
C ARG A 66 4.00 18.18 24.50
N PHE A 67 3.10 18.81 25.23
CA PHE A 67 3.18 19.09 26.67
C PHE A 67 1.93 18.55 27.38
N GLY A 68 1.90 18.61 28.70
CA GLY A 68 0.74 18.18 29.49
C GLY A 68 0.75 16.69 29.83
N LEU A 69 -0.34 16.23 30.44
CA LEU A 69 -0.51 14.82 30.79
C LEU A 69 -0.80 13.98 29.55
N THR A 70 -0.14 12.82 29.45
CA THR A 70 -0.42 11.82 28.40
C THR A 70 -1.77 11.15 28.63
N LEU A 71 -2.54 10.94 27.57
CA LEU A 71 -3.88 10.37 27.65
C LEU A 71 -3.88 8.85 27.77
N GLU A 72 -4.89 8.32 28.45
CA GLU A 72 -5.10 6.88 28.61
C GLU A 72 -5.43 6.18 27.28
N SER A 73 -4.91 4.96 27.12
CA SER A 73 -5.10 4.18 25.89
C SER A 73 -6.40 3.38 25.85
N LYS A 74 -7.07 3.19 26.99
CA LYS A 74 -8.30 2.42 27.11
C LYS A 74 -9.46 3.31 27.48
N GLU A 75 -10.50 3.30 26.65
CA GLU A 75 -11.76 4.00 26.86
C GLU A 75 -12.35 3.74 28.26
N LYS A 76 -12.38 2.48 28.72
CA LYS A 76 -12.92 2.09 30.03
C LYS A 76 -12.23 2.74 31.25
N HIS A 77 -11.04 3.28 31.08
CA HIS A 77 -10.29 3.97 32.13
C HIS A 77 -10.27 5.49 31.94
N ALA A 78 -10.82 6.00 30.84
CA ALA A 78 -10.90 7.42 30.60
C ALA A 78 -12.05 8.03 31.41
N ASN A 79 -11.78 9.15 32.09
CA ASN A 79 -12.77 9.84 32.89
C ASN A 79 -13.79 10.55 32.00
N LEU A 80 -15.07 10.37 32.34
CA LEU A 80 -16.16 11.12 31.73
C LEU A 80 -16.33 12.45 32.50
N SER A 81 -15.94 13.55 31.86
CA SER A 81 -15.91 14.87 32.48
C SER A 81 -16.89 15.83 31.81
N THR A 82 -17.47 16.75 32.57
CA THR A 82 -18.33 17.80 32.02
C THR A 82 -17.50 18.77 31.18
N LEU A 83 -18.04 19.23 30.05
CA LEU A 83 -17.42 20.21 29.17
C LEU A 83 -17.94 21.62 29.51
N ALA A 84 -17.05 22.61 29.60
CA ALA A 84 -17.39 24.00 29.82
C ALA A 84 -16.68 24.91 28.80
N LEU A 85 -17.39 25.89 28.24
CA LEU A 85 -16.77 26.90 27.37
C LEU A 85 -16.01 27.92 28.21
N ALA A 86 -14.78 28.27 27.82
CA ALA A 86 -13.99 29.28 28.51
C ALA A 86 -14.63 30.68 28.43
N GLU A 87 -14.60 31.43 29.53
CA GLU A 87 -14.90 32.87 29.52
C GLU A 87 -13.75 33.67 30.16
N PRO A 88 -12.93 34.42 29.39
CA PRO A 88 -13.07 34.68 27.96
C PRO A 88 -12.78 33.44 27.08
N PRO A 89 -13.32 33.36 25.85
CA PRO A 89 -13.23 32.19 24.99
C PRO A 89 -11.82 31.78 24.60
N ASP A 90 -10.86 32.68 24.67
CA ASP A 90 -9.46 32.39 24.36
C ASP A 90 -8.69 31.76 25.53
N CYS A 91 -9.23 31.74 26.75
CA CYS A 91 -8.56 31.20 27.94
C CYS A 91 -7.13 31.76 28.15
N CYS A 92 -6.86 33.00 27.71
CA CYS A 92 -5.56 33.65 27.92
C CYS A 92 -5.46 34.33 29.30
N SER A 93 -6.59 34.48 29.99
CA SER A 93 -6.70 34.96 31.36
C SER A 93 -7.61 34.03 32.16
N LYS A 94 -7.50 34.06 33.50
CA LYS A 94 -8.28 33.21 34.40
C LYS A 94 -9.77 33.20 34.01
N PRO A 95 -10.35 32.03 33.69
CA PRO A 95 -11.76 31.91 33.35
C PRO A 95 -12.66 32.41 34.49
N ARG A 96 -13.77 33.06 34.15
CA ARG A 96 -14.79 33.52 35.12
C ARG A 96 -15.55 32.35 35.75
N ASN A 97 -15.65 31.25 35.01
CA ASN A 97 -16.32 30.02 35.39
C ASN A 97 -15.51 29.37 36.52
N LYS A 98 -16.16 28.99 37.63
CA LYS A 98 -15.51 28.16 38.64
C LYS A 98 -15.43 26.74 38.11
N LEU A 99 -14.22 26.26 37.85
CA LEU A 99 -13.99 24.88 37.44
C LEU A 99 -13.65 24.02 38.67
N SER A 100 -14.25 22.85 38.72
CA SER A 100 -14.08 21.80 39.73
C SER A 100 -13.79 20.45 39.07
N GLY A 101 -12.91 20.46 38.05
CA GLY A 101 -12.52 19.28 37.28
C GLY A 101 -13.22 19.13 35.93
N GLU A 102 -13.93 20.14 35.43
CA GLU A 102 -14.45 20.14 34.06
C GLU A 102 -13.33 20.21 33.02
N VAL A 103 -13.64 19.74 31.81
CA VAL A 103 -12.81 19.97 30.63
C VAL A 103 -13.19 21.32 30.04
N ILE A 104 -12.21 22.18 29.82
CA ILE A 104 -12.45 23.52 29.29
C ILE A 104 -12.24 23.56 27.78
N LEU A 105 -13.20 24.14 27.05
CA LEU A 105 -13.15 24.38 25.61
C LEU A 105 -12.72 25.82 25.34
N ALA A 106 -11.67 26.03 24.55
CA ALA A 106 -11.10 27.35 24.28
C ALA A 106 -10.74 27.53 22.80
N TYR A 107 -10.77 28.77 22.32
CA TYR A 107 -10.34 29.13 20.97
C TYR A 107 -8.83 29.32 20.86
N ARG A 108 -8.28 28.89 19.73
CA ARG A 108 -6.91 29.22 19.33
C ARG A 108 -6.75 30.73 19.05
N GLY A 109 -5.65 31.31 19.52
CA GLY A 109 -5.27 32.71 19.26
C GLY A 109 -4.89 33.47 20.53
N ASN A 110 -4.46 34.72 20.39
CA ASN A 110 -4.12 35.71 21.45
C ASN A 110 -2.95 35.38 22.40
N CYS A 111 -2.70 34.11 22.72
CA CYS A 111 -1.59 33.67 23.54
C CYS A 111 -1.12 32.26 23.11
N SER A 112 0.03 31.83 23.63
CA SER A 112 0.61 30.52 23.31
C SER A 112 -0.23 29.35 23.84
N PHE A 113 -0.05 28.15 23.27
CA PHE A 113 -0.83 26.97 23.68
C PHE A 113 -0.54 26.54 25.12
N THR A 114 0.72 26.66 25.54
CA THR A 114 1.19 26.38 26.91
C THR A 114 0.60 27.38 27.91
N ALA A 115 0.54 28.67 27.55
CA ALA A 115 -0.11 29.69 28.38
C ALA A 115 -1.60 29.38 28.63
N LYS A 116 -2.35 28.99 27.60
CA LYS A 116 -3.76 28.57 27.73
C LYS A 116 -3.91 27.38 28.68
N ALA A 117 -3.06 26.37 28.52
CA ALA A 117 -3.12 25.17 29.34
C ALA A 117 -2.76 25.44 30.81
N ASN A 118 -1.77 26.30 31.10
CA ASN A 118 -1.46 26.72 32.46
C ASN A 118 -2.64 27.47 33.10
N VAL A 119 -3.24 28.42 32.36
CA VAL A 119 -4.40 29.19 32.85
C VAL A 119 -5.60 28.28 33.14
N ALA A 120 -5.83 27.27 32.30
CA ALA A 120 -6.87 26.27 32.51
C ALA A 120 -6.60 25.38 33.73
N GLU A 121 -5.35 24.92 33.91
CA GLU A 121 -4.95 24.13 35.07
C GLU A 121 -5.09 24.91 36.38
N ASP A 122 -4.59 26.15 36.41
CA ASP A 122 -4.71 27.08 37.56
C ASP A 122 -6.17 27.41 37.91
N ALA A 123 -7.07 27.28 36.94
CA ALA A 123 -8.51 27.46 37.13
C ALA A 123 -9.21 26.21 37.67
N GLY A 124 -8.53 25.07 37.75
CA GLY A 124 -9.08 23.79 38.23
C GLY A 124 -9.68 22.89 37.15
N ALA A 125 -9.32 23.09 35.87
CA ALA A 125 -9.74 22.21 34.79
C ALA A 125 -9.07 20.82 34.89
N SER A 126 -9.72 19.77 34.39
CA SER A 126 -9.11 18.43 34.27
C SER A 126 -8.39 18.21 32.93
N ALA A 127 -8.82 18.90 31.88
CA ALA A 127 -8.18 18.93 30.56
C ALA A 127 -8.60 20.19 29.79
N ILE A 128 -7.89 20.51 28.72
CA ILE A 128 -8.20 21.61 27.79
C ILE A 128 -8.39 21.09 26.36
N LEU A 129 -9.51 21.47 25.73
CA LEU A 129 -9.79 21.30 24.31
C LEU A 129 -9.61 22.65 23.58
N ILE A 130 -8.73 22.70 22.59
CA ILE A 130 -8.45 23.91 21.82
C ILE A 130 -9.04 23.80 20.41
N ILE A 131 -9.97 24.69 20.08
CA ILE A 131 -10.59 24.78 18.76
C ILE A 131 -9.63 25.46 17.79
N ASN A 132 -9.30 24.78 16.70
CA ASN A 132 -8.46 25.34 15.65
C ASN A 132 -9.24 26.34 14.76
N ASN A 133 -8.51 27.21 14.07
CA ASN A 133 -9.08 28.18 13.11
C ASN A 133 -9.19 27.63 11.67
N ARG A 134 -8.87 26.34 11.48
CA ARG A 134 -8.94 25.61 10.20
C ARG A 134 -9.55 24.22 10.46
N THR A 135 -9.99 23.57 9.40
CA THR A 135 -10.52 22.20 9.41
C THR A 135 -9.44 21.14 9.62
N GLU A 136 -8.17 21.46 9.37
CA GLU A 136 -7.05 20.55 9.59
C GLU A 136 -6.59 20.54 11.05
N LEU A 137 -6.09 19.40 11.52
CA LEU A 137 -5.48 19.27 12.84
C LEU A 137 -4.09 19.91 12.85
N PHE A 138 -3.85 20.80 13.81
CA PHE A 138 -2.56 21.48 13.96
C PHE A 138 -1.80 20.96 15.19
N LYS A 139 -0.49 20.73 15.02
CA LYS A 139 0.38 20.22 16.09
C LYS A 139 0.71 21.32 17.09
N MET A 140 0.33 21.15 18.36
CA MET A 140 0.66 22.07 19.43
C MET A 140 2.08 21.83 19.95
N VAL A 141 2.99 22.78 19.69
CA VAL A 141 4.39 22.75 20.12
C VAL A 141 4.67 23.88 21.11
N CYS A 142 5.73 23.74 21.90
CA CYS A 142 6.23 24.81 22.76
C CYS A 142 7.10 25.81 21.98
N GLU A 143 7.10 27.07 22.43
CA GLU A 143 7.89 28.11 21.78
C GLU A 143 9.36 28.07 22.20
N VAL A 144 10.25 28.61 21.35
CA VAL A 144 11.71 28.57 21.56
C VAL A 144 12.15 29.47 22.73
N ASN A 145 11.36 30.46 23.15
CA ASN A 145 11.72 31.38 24.23
C ASN A 145 10.95 31.12 25.54
N GLU A 146 10.18 30.03 25.63
CA GLU A 146 9.45 29.66 26.85
C GLU A 146 10.35 28.90 27.85
N THR A 147 10.14 29.16 29.15
CA THR A 147 10.76 28.43 30.25
C THR A 147 10.22 27.00 30.36
N ASP A 148 10.87 26.15 31.17
CA ASP A 148 10.42 24.78 31.42
C ASP A 148 8.93 24.74 31.80
N VAL A 149 8.18 23.87 31.13
CA VAL A 149 6.71 23.84 31.17
C VAL A 149 6.27 22.65 32.01
N LYS A 150 5.57 22.88 33.12
CA LYS A 150 5.02 21.81 33.96
C LYS A 150 3.49 21.90 33.97
N ILE A 151 2.87 21.34 32.94
CA ILE A 151 1.42 21.25 32.79
C ILE A 151 0.97 19.85 33.22
N GLY A 152 0.06 19.76 34.18
CA GLY A 152 -0.47 18.50 34.72
C GLY A 152 -1.79 18.04 34.10
N ILE A 153 -2.39 18.84 33.22
CA ILE A 153 -3.63 18.49 32.50
C ILE A 153 -3.36 18.05 31.06
N ALA A 154 -4.26 17.27 30.47
CA ALA A 154 -4.16 16.90 29.06
C ALA A 154 -4.62 18.07 28.17
N ALA A 155 -3.91 18.28 27.05
CA ALA A 155 -4.26 19.30 26.05
C ALA A 155 -4.50 18.64 24.68
N VAL A 156 -5.66 18.90 24.09
CA VAL A 156 -6.08 18.29 22.81
C VAL A 156 -6.58 19.38 21.86
N MET A 157 -6.14 19.34 20.62
CA MET A 157 -6.63 20.22 19.57
C MET A 157 -7.76 19.54 18.80
N LEU A 158 -8.83 20.30 18.55
CA LEU A 158 -9.95 19.92 17.70
C LEU A 158 -9.96 20.73 16.40
N PRO A 159 -10.43 20.16 15.29
CA PRO A 159 -10.68 20.91 14.07
C PRO A 159 -11.85 21.89 14.28
N GLN A 160 -11.93 22.92 13.43
CA GLN A 160 -12.88 24.02 13.58
C GLN A 160 -14.35 23.56 13.61
N ASP A 161 -14.71 22.61 12.75
CA ASP A 161 -16.05 22.04 12.61
C ASP A 161 -16.48 21.27 13.87
N ALA A 162 -15.61 20.43 14.42
CA ALA A 162 -15.86 19.72 15.68
C ALA A 162 -16.06 20.70 16.85
N GLY A 163 -15.20 21.72 16.95
CA GLY A 163 -15.30 22.74 17.98
C GLY A 163 -16.60 23.55 17.91
N ALA A 164 -17.00 23.96 16.70
CA ALA A 164 -18.24 24.70 16.47
C ALA A 164 -19.49 23.87 16.83
N SER A 165 -19.50 22.57 16.53
CA SER A 165 -20.58 21.68 16.94
C SER A 165 -20.69 21.56 18.46
N LEU A 166 -19.57 21.37 19.16
CA LEU A 166 -19.54 21.32 20.62
C LEU A 166 -20.04 22.62 21.27
N GLU A 167 -19.60 23.77 20.75
CA GLU A 167 -20.05 25.08 21.23
C GLU A 167 -21.55 25.29 21.02
N LYS A 168 -22.09 24.84 19.87
CA LYS A 168 -23.53 24.88 19.61
C LYS A 168 -24.33 24.08 20.64
N TYR A 169 -23.83 22.92 21.06
CA TYR A 169 -24.49 22.14 22.11
C TYR A 169 -24.44 22.82 23.48
N LEU A 170 -23.29 23.40 23.84
CA LEU A 170 -23.12 24.15 25.10
C LEU A 170 -24.02 25.39 25.17
N THR A 171 -24.19 26.10 24.05
CA THR A 171 -25.06 27.29 23.97
C THR A 171 -26.56 26.94 23.96
N SER A 172 -26.93 25.72 23.57
CA SER A 172 -28.31 25.22 23.65
C SER A 172 -28.76 24.73 25.04
N SER A 173 -28.04 25.12 26.11
CA SER A 173 -28.31 24.71 27.50
C SER A 173 -28.31 23.19 27.73
N SER A 174 -27.62 22.42 26.89
CA SER A 174 -27.48 20.98 27.07
C SER A 174 -26.29 20.65 27.97
N THR A 175 -26.42 19.61 28.79
CA THR A 175 -25.28 19.10 29.57
C THR A 175 -24.40 18.28 28.64
N VAL A 176 -23.23 18.82 28.27
CA VAL A 176 -22.25 18.14 27.43
C VAL A 176 -21.17 17.54 28.32
N LYS A 177 -20.95 16.23 28.20
CA LYS A 177 -19.81 15.54 28.80
C LYS A 177 -18.92 14.98 27.70
N VAL A 178 -17.62 14.92 27.97
CA VAL A 178 -16.61 14.40 27.04
C VAL A 178 -15.75 13.35 27.73
N GLN A 179 -15.29 12.39 26.94
CA GLN A 179 -14.35 11.38 27.35
C GLN A 179 -13.17 11.37 26.38
N LEU A 180 -11.96 11.57 26.91
CA LEU A 180 -10.73 11.72 26.13
C LEU A 180 -9.88 10.47 26.27
N TYR A 181 -9.61 9.79 25.16
CA TYR A 181 -8.78 8.59 25.16
C TYR A 181 -8.03 8.43 23.82
N SER A 182 -6.92 7.71 23.84
CA SER A 182 -6.07 7.47 22.66
C SER A 182 -5.92 5.98 22.39
N PRO A 183 -6.88 5.34 21.71
CA PRO A 183 -6.85 3.91 21.54
C PRO A 183 -5.72 3.46 20.61
N ARG A 184 -5.02 2.41 21.03
CA ARG A 184 -3.94 1.78 20.24
C ARG A 184 -4.51 1.09 19.02
N ARG A 185 -3.81 1.18 17.89
CA ARG A 185 -4.14 0.36 16.71
C ARG A 185 -3.73 -1.08 16.94
N PRO A 186 -4.54 -2.06 16.50
CA PRO A 186 -4.10 -3.44 16.47
C PRO A 186 -2.91 -3.59 15.52
N VAL A 187 -1.98 -4.49 15.86
CA VAL A 187 -0.78 -4.76 15.05
C VAL A 187 -1.10 -5.47 13.73
N VAL A 188 -2.24 -6.16 13.67
CA VAL A 188 -2.73 -6.83 12.46
C VAL A 188 -4.24 -6.64 12.40
N ASP A 189 -4.74 -6.05 11.31
CA ASP A 189 -6.18 -5.98 11.05
C ASP A 189 -6.64 -7.19 10.23
N VAL A 190 -7.80 -7.75 10.58
CA VAL A 190 -8.39 -8.88 9.85
C VAL A 190 -8.72 -8.51 8.40
N ALA A 191 -9.01 -7.23 8.12
CA ALA A 191 -9.20 -6.72 6.76
C ALA A 191 -7.98 -6.96 5.86
N GLU A 192 -6.76 -6.87 6.40
CA GLU A 192 -5.52 -7.11 5.64
C GLU A 192 -5.36 -8.58 5.27
N VAL A 193 -5.80 -9.50 6.14
CA VAL A 193 -5.82 -10.94 5.86
C VAL A 193 -6.81 -11.25 4.73
N PHE A 194 -8.00 -10.64 4.75
CA PHE A 194 -8.97 -10.80 3.67
C PHE A 194 -8.47 -10.24 2.35
N LEU A 195 -7.86 -9.05 2.34
CA LEU A 195 -7.25 -8.47 1.14
C LEU A 195 -6.12 -9.36 0.58
N TRP A 196 -5.28 -9.91 1.46
CA TRP A 196 -4.24 -10.85 1.08
C TRP A 196 -4.83 -12.11 0.42
N LEU A 197 -5.86 -12.71 1.03
CA LEU A 197 -6.56 -13.87 0.47
C LEU A 197 -7.22 -13.56 -0.87
N MET A 198 -7.88 -12.40 -0.99
CA MET A 198 -8.51 -11.95 -2.23
C MET A 198 -7.48 -11.74 -3.34
N ALA A 199 -6.36 -11.10 -3.05
CA ALA A 199 -5.32 -10.84 -4.04
C ALA A 199 -4.67 -12.15 -4.53
N VAL A 200 -4.31 -13.06 -3.61
CA VAL A 200 -3.78 -14.39 -3.95
C VAL A 200 -4.82 -15.21 -4.73
N GLY A 201 -6.07 -15.23 -4.27
CA GLY A 201 -7.17 -15.94 -4.92
C GLY A 201 -7.44 -15.43 -6.34
N THR A 202 -7.42 -14.11 -6.54
CA THR A 202 -7.61 -13.47 -7.85
C THR A 202 -6.53 -13.91 -8.83
N ILE A 203 -5.25 -13.85 -8.44
CA ILE A 203 -4.15 -14.28 -9.31
C ILE A 203 -4.20 -15.78 -9.59
N LEU A 204 -4.55 -16.62 -8.61
CA LEU A 204 -4.73 -18.06 -8.80
C LEU A 204 -5.82 -18.35 -9.85
N CYS A 205 -7.02 -17.79 -9.65
CA CYS A 205 -8.14 -17.96 -10.56
C CYS A 205 -7.79 -17.47 -11.97
N ALA A 206 -7.23 -16.25 -12.07
CA ALA A 206 -6.81 -15.68 -13.35
C ALA A 206 -5.75 -16.55 -14.04
N SER A 207 -4.73 -17.01 -13.32
CA SER A 207 -3.65 -17.83 -13.87
C SER A 207 -4.17 -19.15 -14.43
N TYR A 208 -4.99 -19.87 -13.66
CA TYR A 208 -5.57 -21.14 -14.10
C TYR A 208 -6.48 -20.96 -15.31
N TRP A 209 -7.35 -19.95 -15.28
CA TRP A 209 -8.21 -19.62 -16.42
C TRP A 209 -7.42 -19.29 -17.68
N SER A 210 -6.39 -18.48 -17.49
CA SER A 210 -5.47 -17.98 -18.50
C SER A 210 -4.63 -19.09 -19.14
N ALA A 211 -4.25 -20.11 -18.38
CA ALA A 211 -3.56 -21.31 -18.88
C ALA A 211 -4.53 -22.29 -19.56
N TRP A 212 -5.75 -22.45 -19.01
CA TRP A 212 -6.81 -23.27 -19.60
C TRP A 212 -7.21 -22.77 -21.00
N SER A 213 -7.52 -21.48 -21.12
CA SER A 213 -7.88 -20.87 -22.40
C SER A 213 -6.76 -20.98 -23.45
N ALA A 214 -5.50 -20.83 -23.04
CA ALA A 214 -4.36 -21.00 -23.96
C ALA A 214 -4.21 -22.45 -24.44
N ARG A 215 -4.50 -23.43 -23.57
CA ARG A 215 -4.46 -24.85 -23.92
C ARG A 215 -5.57 -25.21 -24.92
N GLU A 216 -6.81 -24.77 -24.67
CA GLU A 216 -7.92 -25.03 -25.60
C GLU A 216 -7.67 -24.44 -26.98
N ALA A 217 -7.18 -23.20 -27.05
CA ALA A 217 -6.81 -22.57 -28.32
C ALA A 217 -5.72 -23.36 -29.09
N ALA A 218 -4.75 -23.94 -28.38
CA ALA A 218 -3.73 -24.78 -29.00
C ALA A 218 -4.28 -26.12 -29.50
N ILE A 219 -5.24 -26.71 -28.78
CA ILE A 219 -5.93 -27.95 -29.19
C ILE A 219 -6.81 -27.70 -30.43
N GLU A 220 -7.54 -26.59 -30.45
CA GLU A 220 -8.36 -26.18 -31.59
C GLU A 220 -7.49 -25.95 -32.83
N GLN A 221 -6.36 -25.25 -32.69
CA GLN A 221 -5.41 -25.05 -33.79
C GLN A 221 -4.82 -26.38 -34.30
N ASP A 222 -4.51 -27.34 -33.42
CA ASP A 222 -4.05 -28.68 -33.83
C ASP A 222 -5.13 -29.47 -34.59
N LYS A 223 -6.41 -29.35 -34.17
CA LYS A 223 -7.54 -29.95 -34.90
C LYS A 223 -7.70 -29.33 -36.29
N LEU A 224 -7.65 -28.00 -36.39
CA LEU A 224 -7.73 -27.31 -37.68
C LEU A 224 -6.56 -27.64 -38.61
N LEU A 225 -5.35 -27.82 -38.07
CA LEU A 225 -4.20 -28.25 -38.87
C LEU A 225 -4.32 -29.70 -39.35
N LYS A 226 -4.96 -30.58 -38.56
CA LYS A 226 -5.27 -31.95 -38.98
C LYS A 226 -6.38 -32.00 -40.02
N ASP A 227 -7.45 -31.26 -39.83
CA ASP A 227 -8.56 -31.19 -40.78
C ASP A 227 -8.16 -30.46 -42.09
N GLY A 228 -7.27 -29.47 -42.00
CA GLY A 228 -6.71 -28.77 -43.16
C GLY A 228 -5.59 -29.52 -43.90
N SER A 229 -5.09 -30.64 -43.36
CA SER A 229 -4.10 -31.47 -44.07
C SER A 229 -4.70 -32.29 -45.22
N ASP A 230 -6.03 -32.29 -45.38
CA ASP A 230 -6.73 -32.86 -46.54
C ASP A 230 -7.07 -31.82 -47.64
N GLU A 231 -6.84 -30.51 -47.43
CA GLU A 231 -7.00 -29.50 -48.48
C GLU A 231 -5.90 -28.42 -48.40
N PHE A 232 -4.84 -28.58 -49.19
CA PHE A 232 -3.87 -27.53 -49.47
C PHE A 232 -4.50 -26.42 -50.31
N ILE A 233 -4.64 -25.19 -49.79
CA ILE A 233 -4.31 -23.94 -50.50
C ILE A 233 -3.80 -22.89 -49.48
N ASP A 234 -2.65 -22.31 -49.85
CA ASP A 234 -1.97 -21.18 -49.24
C ASP A 234 -2.77 -19.86 -49.42
N MET A 235 -2.92 -19.08 -48.35
CA MET A 235 -3.20 -17.65 -48.47
C MET A 235 -2.69 -16.90 -47.23
N ASP A 236 -1.52 -16.28 -47.39
CA ASP A 236 -1.06 -15.13 -46.61
C ASP A 236 -2.11 -14.00 -46.72
N GLY A 237 -2.67 -13.59 -45.59
CA GLY A 237 -3.74 -12.59 -45.55
C GLY A 237 -4.01 -12.05 -44.15
N VAL A 238 -3.15 -11.13 -43.72
CA VAL A 238 -3.39 -10.04 -42.75
C VAL A 238 -4.55 -10.27 -41.76
N ARG A 239 -4.22 -10.72 -40.55
CA ARG A 239 -5.06 -10.49 -39.37
C ARG A 239 -4.23 -9.80 -38.28
N SER A 240 -4.25 -8.47 -38.31
CA SER A 240 -3.88 -7.63 -37.17
C SER A 240 -4.95 -7.80 -36.09
N SER A 241 -4.94 -8.93 -35.38
CA SER A 241 -5.68 -9.05 -34.14
C SER A 241 -5.05 -8.11 -33.11
N GLY A 242 -5.88 -7.38 -32.37
CA GLY A 242 -5.49 -6.41 -31.34
C GLY A 242 -4.75 -7.07 -30.18
N ILE A 243 -3.51 -7.48 -30.42
CA ILE A 243 -2.58 -8.03 -29.46
C ILE A 243 -1.61 -6.91 -29.11
N VAL A 244 -1.73 -6.38 -27.89
CA VAL A 244 -0.77 -5.40 -27.37
C VAL A 244 0.52 -6.12 -27.01
N ASN A 245 1.46 -6.15 -27.96
CA ASN A 245 2.78 -6.71 -27.75
C ASN A 245 3.61 -5.77 -26.86
N ILE A 246 3.97 -6.24 -25.66
CA ILE A 246 4.80 -5.47 -24.73
C ILE A 246 6.27 -5.59 -25.17
N ASN A 247 6.83 -4.53 -25.73
CA ASN A 247 8.26 -4.37 -26.00
C ASN A 247 8.95 -3.63 -24.84
N THR A 248 10.27 -3.71 -24.72
CA THR A 248 11.01 -2.92 -23.72
C THR A 248 10.74 -1.42 -23.85
N ALA A 249 10.58 -0.91 -25.07
CA ALA A 249 10.21 0.48 -25.32
C ALA A 249 8.82 0.83 -24.77
N SER A 250 7.83 -0.07 -24.90
CA SER A 250 6.49 0.16 -24.35
C SER A 250 6.47 0.07 -22.82
N ALA A 251 7.35 -0.73 -22.21
CA ALA A 251 7.50 -0.78 -20.75
C ALA A 251 8.04 0.54 -20.17
N ILE A 252 9.03 1.16 -20.83
CA ILE A 252 9.56 2.48 -20.42
C ILE A 252 8.51 3.57 -20.67
N LEU A 253 7.86 3.56 -21.84
CA LEU A 253 6.79 4.50 -22.18
C LEU A 253 5.65 4.44 -21.16
N PHE A 254 5.27 3.23 -20.74
CA PHE A 254 4.25 3.01 -19.71
C PHE A 254 4.59 3.73 -18.40
N VAL A 255 5.83 3.64 -17.91
CA VAL A 255 6.27 4.34 -16.68
C VAL A 255 6.17 5.86 -16.83
N VAL A 256 6.56 6.40 -17.99
CA VAL A 256 6.52 7.84 -18.25
C VAL A 256 5.07 8.33 -18.29
N ILE A 257 4.19 7.61 -18.99
CA ILE A 257 2.76 7.94 -19.07
C ILE A 257 2.12 7.84 -17.68
N ALA A 258 2.36 6.76 -16.94
CA ALA A 258 1.84 6.58 -15.58
C ALA A 258 2.31 7.70 -14.64
N SER A 259 3.57 8.12 -14.75
CA SER A 259 4.13 9.22 -13.96
C SER A 259 3.46 10.56 -14.30
N CYS A 260 3.27 10.85 -15.58
CA CYS A 260 2.57 12.05 -16.03
C CYS A 260 1.11 12.05 -15.53
N PHE A 261 0.42 10.91 -15.69
CA PHE A 261 -0.95 10.71 -15.23
C PHE A 261 -1.08 10.90 -13.71
N LEU A 262 -0.15 10.37 -12.91
CA LEU A 262 -0.16 10.52 -11.45
C LEU A 262 0.05 11.98 -11.02
N VAL A 263 0.96 12.72 -11.67
CA VAL A 263 1.15 14.16 -11.41
C VAL A 263 -0.09 14.95 -11.81
N MET A 264 -0.68 14.63 -12.95
CA MET A 264 -1.93 15.22 -13.41
C MET A 264 -3.02 14.99 -12.37
N LEU A 265 -3.18 13.76 -11.87
CA LEU A 265 -4.10 13.44 -10.78
C LEU A 265 -3.87 14.27 -9.51
N TYR A 266 -2.61 14.41 -9.09
CA TYR A 266 -2.26 15.16 -7.90
C TYR A 266 -2.52 16.67 -8.01
N LYS A 267 -2.31 17.23 -9.20
CA LYS A 267 -2.50 18.67 -9.47
C LYS A 267 -3.93 19.02 -9.85
N LEU A 268 -4.58 18.15 -10.61
CA LEU A 268 -5.90 18.30 -11.21
C LEU A 268 -6.90 17.35 -10.53
N MET A 269 -6.81 17.21 -9.20
CA MET A 269 -7.70 16.39 -8.38
C MET A 269 -9.10 17.03 -8.27
N SER A 270 -9.68 17.34 -9.41
CA SER A 270 -11.00 17.92 -9.59
C SER A 270 -12.04 16.82 -9.53
N TYR A 271 -13.20 17.15 -8.96
CA TYR A 271 -14.38 16.29 -8.94
C TYR A 271 -14.68 15.65 -10.30
N TRP A 272 -14.67 16.46 -11.36
CA TRP A 272 -14.93 16.00 -12.73
C TRP A 272 -13.96 14.91 -13.20
N PHE A 273 -12.71 14.95 -12.75
CA PHE A 273 -11.71 13.97 -13.16
C PHE A 273 -11.94 12.62 -12.48
N ILE A 274 -12.34 12.62 -11.20
CA ILE A 274 -12.68 11.40 -10.46
C ILE A 274 -13.92 10.74 -11.10
N GLU A 275 -14.93 11.52 -11.49
CA GLU A 275 -16.10 11.01 -12.22
C GLU A 275 -15.71 10.32 -13.54
N VAL A 276 -14.77 10.89 -14.31
CA VAL A 276 -14.26 10.25 -15.53
C VAL A 276 -13.61 8.90 -15.22
N LEU A 277 -12.83 8.80 -14.14
CA LEU A 277 -12.23 7.53 -13.73
C LEU A 277 -13.27 6.51 -13.29
N VAL A 278 -14.35 6.93 -12.63
CA VAL A 278 -15.47 6.07 -12.27
C VAL A 278 -16.16 5.53 -13.52
N VAL A 279 -16.39 6.36 -14.54
CA VAL A 279 -16.96 5.91 -15.82
C VAL A 279 -16.05 4.90 -16.51
N LEU A 280 -14.74 5.17 -16.60
CA LEU A 280 -13.78 4.24 -17.19
C LEU A 280 -13.70 2.91 -16.42
N PHE A 281 -13.73 2.97 -15.08
CA PHE A 281 -13.77 1.79 -14.24
C PHE A 281 -15.06 0.99 -14.43
N CYS A 282 -16.22 1.64 -14.57
CA CYS A 282 -17.48 0.97 -14.88
C CYS A 282 -17.42 0.26 -16.23
N ILE A 283 -16.86 0.88 -17.28
CA ILE A 283 -16.71 0.25 -18.60
C ILE A 283 -15.87 -1.02 -18.49
N GLY A 284 -14.69 -0.93 -17.87
CA GLY A 284 -13.82 -2.09 -17.67
C GLY A 284 -14.44 -3.15 -16.75
N GLY A 285 -15.14 -2.74 -15.70
CA GLY A 285 -15.82 -3.62 -14.76
C GLY A 285 -17.00 -4.37 -15.39
N VAL A 286 -17.76 -3.73 -16.28
CA VAL A 286 -18.84 -4.38 -17.06
C VAL A 286 -18.24 -5.45 -17.97
N GLU A 287 -17.19 -5.13 -18.72
CA GLU A 287 -16.48 -6.09 -19.56
C GLU A 287 -15.95 -7.27 -18.72
N GLY A 288 -15.27 -6.96 -17.61
CA GLY A 288 -14.75 -7.92 -16.64
C GLY A 288 -15.80 -8.87 -16.12
N LEU A 289 -16.89 -8.30 -15.58
CA LEU A 289 -18.00 -9.04 -14.99
C LEU A 289 -18.72 -9.89 -16.03
N GLN A 290 -18.94 -9.36 -17.23
CA GLN A 290 -19.56 -10.10 -18.34
C GLN A 290 -18.72 -11.31 -18.74
N THR A 291 -17.41 -11.15 -18.94
CA THR A 291 -16.51 -12.27 -19.25
C THR A 291 -16.55 -13.34 -18.17
N CYS A 292 -16.48 -12.95 -16.89
CA CYS A 292 -16.48 -13.90 -15.77
C CYS A 292 -17.83 -14.61 -15.59
N LEU A 293 -18.95 -13.91 -15.77
CA LEU A 293 -20.29 -14.51 -15.65
C LEU A 293 -20.60 -15.45 -16.81
N VAL A 294 -20.27 -15.08 -18.05
CA VAL A 294 -20.45 -15.96 -19.21
C VAL A 294 -19.63 -17.24 -19.02
N ALA A 295 -18.35 -17.10 -18.63
CA ALA A 295 -17.47 -18.17 -18.24
C ALA A 295 -18.06 -19.13 -17.20
N LEU A 296 -18.60 -18.58 -16.11
CA LEU A 296 -19.20 -19.33 -15.01
C LEU A 296 -20.49 -20.02 -15.44
N LEU A 297 -21.36 -19.33 -16.17
CA LEU A 297 -22.63 -19.85 -16.65
C LEU A 297 -22.45 -20.94 -17.71
N SER A 298 -21.47 -20.81 -18.61
CA SER A 298 -21.10 -21.85 -19.57
C SER A 298 -20.58 -23.14 -18.91
N CYS A 299 -20.09 -23.07 -17.67
CA CYS A 299 -19.70 -24.25 -16.90
C CYS A 299 -20.90 -25.06 -16.39
N PHE A 300 -22.10 -24.48 -16.34
CA PHE A 300 -23.33 -25.19 -15.94
C PHE A 300 -23.98 -25.88 -17.14
N ARG A 301 -24.23 -27.19 -17.00
CA ARG A 301 -24.83 -28.06 -18.04
C ARG A 301 -26.17 -27.58 -18.59
N TRP A 302 -26.90 -26.73 -17.85
CA TRP A 302 -28.17 -26.14 -18.27
C TRP A 302 -28.00 -25.04 -19.34
N PHE A 303 -26.89 -24.29 -19.31
CA PHE A 303 -26.67 -23.13 -20.19
C PHE A 303 -25.71 -23.39 -21.34
N GLN A 304 -25.22 -24.64 -21.46
CA GLN A 304 -24.28 -25.07 -22.50
C GLN A 304 -24.77 -24.76 -23.94
N PRO A 305 -26.06 -25.00 -24.32
CA PRO A 305 -26.53 -24.72 -25.68
C PRO A 305 -26.56 -23.22 -26.03
N ALA A 306 -26.82 -22.37 -25.03
CA ALA A 306 -26.89 -20.92 -25.21
C ALA A 306 -25.50 -20.25 -25.26
N GLY A 307 -24.48 -20.91 -24.73
CA GLY A 307 -23.08 -20.50 -24.84
C GLY A 307 -22.46 -20.81 -26.21
N GLU A 308 -22.87 -21.92 -26.83
CA GLU A 308 -22.36 -22.41 -28.13
C GLU A 308 -23.08 -21.78 -29.35
N SER A 309 -24.21 -21.10 -29.12
CA SER A 309 -25.01 -20.45 -30.16
C SER A 309 -24.56 -18.98 -30.37
N PHE A 310 -24.24 -18.59 -31.61
CA PHE A 310 -23.77 -17.24 -31.97
C PHE A 310 -24.75 -16.50 -32.88
N ILE A 311 -24.95 -15.20 -32.63
CA ILE A 311 -25.70 -14.28 -33.50
C ILE A 311 -24.72 -13.27 -34.09
N LYS A 312 -24.85 -12.99 -35.39
CA LYS A 312 -24.19 -11.84 -36.00
C LYS A 312 -24.98 -10.57 -35.72
N VAL A 313 -24.50 -9.75 -34.80
CA VAL A 313 -25.03 -8.40 -34.57
C VAL A 313 -24.38 -7.43 -35.55
N PRO A 314 -25.15 -6.48 -36.12
CA PRO A 314 -24.57 -5.38 -36.88
C PRO A 314 -23.53 -4.66 -36.03
N PHE A 315 -22.37 -4.31 -36.61
CA PHE A 315 -21.24 -3.62 -35.96
C PHE A 315 -20.40 -4.45 -34.96
N PHE A 316 -21.00 -5.33 -34.14
CA PHE A 316 -20.28 -6.08 -33.07
C PHE A 316 -19.81 -7.49 -33.46
N GLY A 317 -20.20 -8.01 -34.64
CA GLY A 317 -19.76 -9.32 -35.11
C GLY A 317 -20.53 -10.48 -34.49
N ALA A 318 -19.92 -11.67 -34.39
CA ALA A 318 -20.55 -12.86 -33.80
C ALA A 318 -20.49 -12.81 -32.27
N VAL A 319 -21.63 -12.68 -31.61
CA VAL A 319 -21.76 -12.62 -30.15
C VAL A 319 -22.62 -13.78 -29.67
N SER A 320 -22.24 -14.45 -28.57
CA SER A 320 -23.03 -15.56 -28.02
C SER A 320 -24.32 -15.06 -27.36
N TYR A 321 -25.40 -15.85 -27.44
CA TYR A 321 -26.69 -15.51 -26.81
C TYR A 321 -26.54 -15.24 -25.31
N LEU A 322 -25.70 -16.04 -24.65
CA LEU A 322 -25.41 -15.89 -23.22
C LEU A 322 -24.78 -14.54 -22.89
N THR A 323 -23.88 -14.04 -23.74
CA THR A 323 -23.25 -12.73 -23.56
C THR A 323 -24.28 -11.59 -23.66
N LEU A 324 -25.18 -11.68 -24.64
CA LEU A 324 -26.25 -10.68 -24.82
C LEU A 324 -27.23 -10.67 -23.64
N ALA A 325 -27.58 -11.85 -23.13
CA ALA A 325 -28.50 -11.99 -22.00
C ALA A 325 -27.92 -11.45 -20.67
N VAL A 326 -26.62 -11.62 -20.44
CA VAL A 326 -25.94 -11.19 -19.21
C VAL A 326 -25.57 -9.71 -19.22
N SER A 327 -25.36 -9.11 -20.40
CA SER A 327 -24.97 -7.71 -20.56
C SER A 327 -25.84 -6.69 -19.81
N PRO A 328 -27.20 -6.69 -19.89
CA PRO A 328 -28.02 -5.72 -19.17
C PRO A 328 -27.86 -5.83 -17.65
N PHE A 329 -27.66 -7.04 -17.12
CA PHE A 329 -27.39 -7.24 -15.69
C PHE A 329 -26.05 -6.64 -15.28
N CYS A 330 -24.98 -6.86 -16.05
CA CYS A 330 -23.66 -6.29 -15.76
C CYS A 330 -23.69 -4.75 -15.78
N ILE A 331 -24.34 -4.16 -16.79
CA ILE A 331 -24.50 -2.71 -16.90
C ILE A 331 -25.28 -2.16 -15.71
N ALA A 332 -26.42 -2.78 -15.36
CA ALA A 332 -27.21 -2.37 -14.21
C ALA A 332 -26.41 -2.43 -12.90
N PHE A 333 -25.64 -3.50 -12.68
CA PHE A 333 -24.78 -3.64 -11.50
C PHE A 333 -23.74 -2.52 -11.40
N ALA A 334 -23.06 -2.19 -12.50
CA ALA A 334 -22.06 -1.12 -12.52
C ALA A 334 -22.69 0.27 -12.31
N VAL A 335 -23.86 0.54 -12.90
CA VAL A 335 -24.60 1.81 -12.71
C VAL A 335 -25.07 1.96 -11.26
N VAL A 336 -25.65 0.91 -10.68
CA VAL A 336 -26.08 0.92 -9.26
C VAL A 336 -24.89 1.19 -8.36
N TRP A 337 -23.77 0.53 -8.60
CA TRP A 337 -22.55 0.80 -7.84
C TRP A 337 -22.09 2.26 -7.99
N ALA A 338 -22.04 2.80 -9.22
CA ALA A 338 -21.59 4.17 -9.47
C ALA A 338 -22.47 5.22 -8.76
N VAL A 339 -23.80 5.04 -8.76
CA VAL A 339 -24.75 5.95 -8.11
C VAL A 339 -24.64 5.88 -6.59
N PHE A 340 -24.54 4.67 -6.04
CA PHE A 340 -24.48 4.45 -4.59
C PHE A 340 -23.05 4.34 -4.04
N ARG A 341 -22.03 4.78 -4.80
CA ARG A 341 -20.60 4.59 -4.46
C ARG A 341 -20.16 5.18 -3.12
N ARG A 342 -20.90 6.18 -2.61
CA ARG A 342 -20.63 6.90 -1.36
C ARG A 342 -21.23 6.23 -0.12
N VAL A 343 -22.01 5.16 -0.30
CA VAL A 343 -22.62 4.44 0.82
C VAL A 343 -21.62 3.46 1.42
N SER A 344 -21.67 3.25 2.73
CA SER A 344 -20.70 2.43 3.48
C SER A 344 -20.59 0.97 3.02
N PHE A 345 -21.57 0.41 2.30
CA PHE A 345 -21.51 -0.95 1.75
C PHE A 345 -21.06 -1.03 0.28
N ALA A 346 -20.84 0.13 -0.37
CA ALA A 346 -20.53 0.17 -1.81
C ALA A 346 -19.16 -0.42 -2.16
N TRP A 347 -18.29 -0.64 -1.16
CA TRP A 347 -17.02 -1.33 -1.35
C TRP A 347 -17.18 -2.75 -1.89
N ILE A 348 -18.25 -3.46 -1.53
CA ILE A 348 -18.49 -4.82 -2.02
C ILE A 348 -18.66 -4.81 -3.54
N GLY A 349 -19.44 -3.86 -4.06
CA GLY A 349 -19.63 -3.70 -5.50
C GLY A 349 -18.35 -3.30 -6.22
N GLN A 350 -17.55 -2.42 -5.60
CA GLN A 350 -16.25 -2.00 -6.13
C GLN A 350 -15.30 -3.18 -6.25
N ASP A 351 -15.19 -3.99 -5.20
CA ASP A 351 -14.27 -5.13 -5.15
C ASP A 351 -14.69 -6.22 -6.13
N ILE A 352 -16.00 -6.46 -6.32
CA ILE A 352 -16.51 -7.38 -7.35
C ILE A 352 -16.09 -6.90 -8.74
N LEU A 353 -16.36 -5.64 -9.09
CA LEU A 353 -15.97 -5.06 -10.39
C LEU A 353 -14.45 -5.03 -10.56
N GLY A 354 -13.71 -4.77 -9.49
CA GLY A 354 -12.25 -4.74 -9.47
C GLY A 354 -11.64 -6.12 -9.70
N ILE A 355 -12.11 -7.15 -8.99
CA ILE A 355 -11.63 -8.53 -9.16
C ILE A 355 -11.90 -9.02 -10.57
N THR A 356 -13.11 -8.82 -11.11
CA THR A 356 -13.44 -9.28 -12.45
C THR A 356 -12.62 -8.54 -13.52
N LEU A 357 -12.38 -7.23 -13.34
CA LEU A 357 -11.46 -6.46 -14.18
C LEU A 357 -10.01 -6.97 -14.10
N ILE A 358 -9.50 -7.27 -12.90
CA ILE A 358 -8.13 -7.81 -12.74
C ILE A 358 -8.00 -9.17 -13.45
N ILE A 359 -9.00 -10.05 -13.28
CA ILE A 359 -9.02 -11.37 -13.94
C ILE A 359 -8.98 -11.20 -15.46
N THR A 360 -9.77 -10.30 -16.05
CA THR A 360 -9.78 -10.10 -17.50
C THR A 360 -8.50 -9.44 -18.01
N VAL A 361 -7.94 -8.46 -17.30
CA VAL A 361 -6.65 -7.87 -17.67
C VAL A 361 -5.54 -8.94 -17.71
N LEU A 362 -5.48 -9.82 -16.71
CA LEU A 362 -4.51 -10.93 -16.67
C LEU A 362 -4.74 -11.99 -17.78
N GLN A 363 -5.94 -12.07 -18.35
CA GLN A 363 -6.25 -12.93 -19.49
C GLN A 363 -5.83 -12.28 -20.83
N ILE A 364 -6.19 -11.01 -21.01
CA ILE A 364 -5.98 -10.23 -22.24
C ILE A 364 -4.50 -9.97 -22.46
N VAL A 365 -3.77 -9.59 -21.40
CA VAL A 365 -2.33 -9.31 -21.50
C VAL A 365 -1.58 -10.64 -21.66
N ARG A 366 -1.38 -11.03 -22.91
CA ARG A 366 -0.49 -12.13 -23.31
C ARG A 366 0.86 -11.54 -23.63
N VAL A 367 1.87 -11.87 -22.82
CA VAL A 367 3.26 -11.55 -23.18
C VAL A 367 3.62 -12.44 -24.38
N PRO A 368 3.83 -11.88 -25.59
CA PRO A 368 4.13 -12.67 -26.78
C PRO A 368 5.47 -13.41 -26.62
N ASN A 369 5.66 -14.46 -27.42
CA ASN A 369 6.99 -15.03 -27.66
C ASN A 369 7.88 -13.92 -28.25
N LEU A 370 8.99 -13.58 -27.60
CA LEU A 370 9.81 -12.43 -28.00
C LEU A 370 11.24 -12.87 -28.21
N LYS A 371 11.66 -12.95 -29.48
CA LYS A 371 13.07 -12.86 -29.85
C LYS A 371 13.57 -11.44 -29.57
N VAL A 372 14.76 -11.37 -28.96
CA VAL A 372 15.66 -10.20 -28.82
C VAL A 372 15.32 -9.19 -27.71
N ILE A 373 15.98 -9.26 -26.55
CA ILE A 373 16.62 -8.12 -25.86
C ILE A 373 17.79 -8.63 -24.98
N LYS A 374 19.03 -8.53 -25.47
CA LYS A 374 20.24 -8.69 -24.63
C LYS A 374 21.08 -7.41 -24.51
N LYS A 375 20.78 -6.36 -25.29
CA LYS A 375 21.71 -5.24 -25.51
C LYS A 375 21.30 -3.88 -24.92
N SER A 376 20.05 -3.74 -24.43
CA SER A 376 19.54 -2.44 -23.94
C SER A 376 19.60 -2.27 -22.41
N PHE A 377 19.46 -3.36 -21.65
CA PHE A 377 19.39 -3.28 -20.18
C PHE A 377 20.73 -2.92 -19.51
N TYR A 378 21.84 -3.45 -20.05
CA TYR A 378 23.19 -3.09 -19.61
C TYR A 378 23.56 -1.63 -19.93
N LYS A 379 22.81 -0.93 -20.78
CA LYS A 379 23.09 0.45 -21.17
C LYS A 379 22.21 1.49 -20.44
N PHE A 380 21.06 1.08 -19.92
CA PHE A 380 20.12 1.97 -19.21
C PHE A 380 20.40 2.09 -17.70
N VAL A 381 21.01 1.06 -17.09
CA VAL A 381 21.42 1.09 -15.67
C VAL A 381 22.83 1.67 -15.49
N PHE A 382 23.65 1.69 -16.55
CA PHE A 382 25.06 2.12 -16.47
C PHE A 382 25.37 3.63 -16.46
N PRO A 383 24.43 4.59 -16.63
CA PRO A 383 24.73 6.00 -16.36
C PRO A 383 24.39 6.43 -14.91
N LEU A 384 24.07 5.51 -14.00
CA LEU A 384 24.04 5.77 -12.55
C LEU A 384 25.33 5.27 -11.86
N HIS A 385 26.47 5.40 -12.55
CA HIS A 385 27.80 5.15 -11.98
C HIS A 385 28.33 6.36 -11.18
N SER A 386 27.46 7.03 -10.42
CA SER A 386 27.90 7.98 -9.41
C SER A 386 26.80 8.22 -8.38
N SER A 387 27.09 7.79 -7.14
CA SER A 387 26.45 8.19 -5.87
C SER A 387 25.32 7.29 -5.32
N GLY A 388 25.69 6.33 -4.44
CA GLY A 388 24.79 5.78 -3.40
C GLY A 388 24.97 4.28 -3.09
N ALA A 389 25.58 3.91 -1.97
CA ALA A 389 25.90 2.51 -1.62
C ALA A 389 24.69 1.65 -1.15
N THR A 390 23.62 2.25 -0.61
CA THR A 390 22.45 1.48 -0.11
C THR A 390 21.49 1.09 -1.24
N LEU A 391 21.36 1.95 -2.26
CA LEU A 391 20.68 1.61 -3.51
C LEU A 391 21.51 0.61 -4.33
N PHE A 392 22.84 0.60 -4.14
CA PHE A 392 23.76 -0.36 -4.76
C PHE A 392 23.51 -1.79 -4.30
N VAL A 393 23.33 -2.08 -3.01
CA VAL A 393 22.96 -3.44 -2.55
C VAL A 393 21.58 -3.86 -3.07
N PHE A 394 20.67 -2.89 -3.23
CA PHE A 394 19.32 -3.13 -3.74
C PHE A 394 19.32 -3.45 -5.23
N ILE A 395 20.00 -2.62 -6.02
CA ILE A 395 20.22 -2.82 -7.45
C ILE A 395 21.09 -4.05 -7.67
N ASP A 396 22.10 -4.32 -6.86
CA ASP A 396 22.92 -5.53 -6.95
C ASP A 396 22.13 -6.78 -6.57
N SER A 397 21.22 -6.74 -5.58
CA SER A 397 20.32 -7.87 -5.29
C SER A 397 19.30 -8.10 -6.41
N LEU A 398 18.79 -7.02 -7.02
CA LEU A 398 17.88 -7.05 -8.18
C LEU A 398 18.62 -7.45 -9.49
N LEU A 399 19.88 -7.04 -9.64
CA LEU A 399 20.79 -7.38 -10.74
C LEU A 399 21.28 -8.81 -10.59
N MET A 400 21.53 -9.29 -9.37
CA MET A 400 21.83 -10.69 -9.10
C MET A 400 20.61 -11.55 -9.37
N SER A 401 19.41 -11.19 -8.91
CA SER A 401 18.18 -11.97 -9.21
C SER A 401 17.84 -11.97 -10.71
N SER A 402 18.00 -10.84 -11.41
CA SER A 402 17.81 -10.76 -12.87
C SER A 402 18.93 -11.44 -13.69
N SER A 403 20.17 -11.48 -13.17
CA SER A 403 21.28 -12.25 -13.76
C SER A 403 21.10 -13.75 -13.60
N PHE A 404 20.56 -14.21 -12.45
CA PHE A 404 20.21 -15.62 -12.23
C PHE A 404 18.97 -16.04 -13.03
N PHE A 405 17.97 -15.17 -13.21
CA PHE A 405 16.83 -15.41 -14.11
C PHE A 405 17.27 -15.47 -15.58
N SER A 406 18.24 -14.65 -15.99
CA SER A 406 18.93 -14.77 -17.29
C SER A 406 19.72 -16.08 -17.45
N PHE A 407 20.21 -16.66 -16.35
CA PHE A 407 20.94 -17.93 -16.39
C PHE A 407 19.99 -19.14 -16.45
N GLY A 408 18.82 -19.08 -15.80
CA GLY A 408 17.78 -20.13 -15.82
C GLY A 408 16.95 -20.20 -17.11
N LEU A 409 16.95 -19.13 -17.92
CA LEU A 409 16.31 -19.06 -19.24
C LEU A 409 17.32 -18.91 -20.38
N LYS A 410 18.50 -19.54 -20.25
CA LYS A 410 19.55 -19.52 -21.30
C LYS A 410 19.10 -20.08 -22.66
N ASN A 411 17.88 -20.64 -22.75
CA ASN A 411 17.33 -21.26 -23.96
C ASN A 411 16.03 -20.63 -24.51
N ASN A 412 15.45 -19.57 -23.91
CA ASN A 412 14.25 -18.95 -24.49
C ASN A 412 14.09 -17.46 -24.14
N ASN A 413 13.82 -16.63 -25.14
CA ASN A 413 13.91 -15.16 -25.07
C ASN A 413 12.70 -14.46 -24.37
N ASN A 414 11.69 -15.22 -23.91
CA ASN A 414 10.40 -14.67 -23.47
C ASN A 414 10.37 -14.08 -22.05
N GLY A 415 11.25 -14.51 -21.14
CA GLY A 415 11.21 -14.07 -19.73
C GLY A 415 11.75 -12.66 -19.50
N GLN A 416 12.52 -12.10 -20.44
CA GLN A 416 13.29 -10.87 -20.23
C GLN A 416 12.40 -9.63 -20.08
N VAL A 417 11.27 -9.55 -20.80
CA VAL A 417 10.39 -8.38 -20.75
C VAL A 417 9.64 -8.26 -19.42
N GLY A 418 9.20 -9.37 -18.83
CA GLY A 418 8.56 -9.37 -17.51
C GLY A 418 9.51 -8.84 -16.42
N THR A 419 10.78 -9.25 -16.46
CA THR A 419 11.81 -8.74 -15.55
C THR A 419 12.04 -7.23 -15.70
N VAL A 420 12.09 -6.72 -16.94
CA VAL A 420 12.24 -5.28 -17.20
C VAL A 420 11.04 -4.50 -16.69
N LEU A 421 9.82 -4.95 -17.02
CA LEU A 421 8.58 -4.30 -16.60
C LEU A 421 8.47 -4.23 -15.06
N LEU A 422 8.73 -5.34 -14.37
CA LEU A 422 8.69 -5.39 -12.90
C LEU A 422 9.79 -4.53 -12.26
N SER A 423 10.99 -4.51 -12.84
CA SER A 423 12.09 -3.64 -12.35
C SER A 423 11.75 -2.15 -12.52
N CYS A 424 11.14 -1.79 -13.65
CA CYS A 424 10.65 -0.43 -13.91
C CYS A 424 9.53 -0.04 -12.93
N ALA A 425 8.56 -0.93 -12.68
CA ALA A 425 7.47 -0.69 -11.74
C ALA A 425 7.96 -0.58 -10.29
N PHE A 426 8.94 -1.40 -9.91
CA PHE A 426 9.62 -1.32 -8.63
C PHE A 426 10.24 0.06 -8.38
N LEU A 427 10.99 0.59 -9.35
CA LEU A 427 11.60 1.92 -9.24
C LEU A 427 10.54 3.03 -9.20
N TYR A 428 9.48 2.89 -10.00
CA TYR A 428 8.34 3.80 -10.02
C TYR A 428 7.69 3.93 -8.64
N ASP A 429 7.40 2.80 -7.98
CA ASP A 429 6.72 2.76 -6.68
C ASP A 429 7.57 3.43 -5.58
N ILE A 430 8.87 3.13 -5.52
CA ILE A 430 9.80 3.79 -4.59
C ILE A 430 9.86 5.30 -4.80
N PHE A 431 9.94 5.72 -6.06
CA PHE A 431 10.02 7.14 -6.40
C PHE A 431 8.77 7.89 -5.92
N TRP A 432 7.57 7.37 -6.22
CA TRP A 432 6.31 8.06 -5.93
C TRP A 432 5.86 7.97 -4.46
N VAL A 433 6.41 7.04 -3.69
CA VAL A 433 6.15 6.95 -2.24
C VAL A 433 7.15 7.76 -1.42
N PHE A 434 8.46 7.58 -1.66
CA PHE A 434 9.50 8.19 -0.81
C PHE A 434 10.10 9.46 -1.41
N VAL A 435 10.40 9.47 -2.70
CA VAL A 435 11.15 10.59 -3.32
C VAL A 435 10.24 11.78 -3.61
N SER A 436 8.98 11.55 -4.02
CA SER A 436 8.05 12.63 -4.36
C SER A 436 7.83 13.61 -3.20
N LYS A 437 7.92 13.14 -1.96
CA LYS A 437 7.76 13.95 -0.74
C LYS A 437 8.75 15.10 -0.68
N TRP A 438 9.93 14.96 -1.28
CA TRP A 438 10.94 16.03 -1.31
C TRP A 438 10.51 17.20 -2.21
N TRP A 439 9.83 16.91 -3.32
CA TRP A 439 9.41 17.92 -4.29
C TRP A 439 8.03 18.51 -3.98
N PHE A 440 7.12 17.70 -3.43
CA PHE A 440 5.71 18.06 -3.23
C PHE A 440 5.32 18.21 -1.75
N LYS A 441 6.28 18.12 -0.81
CA LYS A 441 6.11 18.12 0.67
C LYS A 441 5.30 16.93 1.23
N GLU A 442 4.51 16.28 0.40
CA GLU A 442 3.70 15.09 0.68
C GLU A 442 4.00 13.98 -0.34
N SER A 443 3.73 12.74 0.06
CA SER A 443 3.83 11.59 -0.87
C SER A 443 2.65 11.61 -1.82
N VAL A 444 2.91 11.83 -3.11
CA VAL A 444 1.89 12.04 -4.15
C VAL A 444 0.97 10.83 -4.25
N MET A 445 1.53 9.63 -4.25
CA MET A 445 0.77 8.38 -4.32
C MET A 445 -0.21 8.21 -3.16
N ILE A 446 0.18 8.62 -1.94
CA ILE A 446 -0.66 8.48 -0.75
C ILE A 446 -1.84 9.46 -0.82
N VAL A 447 -1.57 10.73 -1.14
CA VAL A 447 -2.60 11.77 -1.25
C VAL A 447 -3.61 11.42 -2.33
N VAL A 448 -3.12 10.95 -3.48
CA VAL A 448 -3.95 10.55 -4.61
C VAL A 448 -4.78 9.29 -4.30
N ALA A 449 -4.22 8.32 -3.58
CA ALA A 449 -4.94 7.11 -3.17
C ALA A 449 -6.04 7.39 -2.13
N ARG A 450 -5.84 8.35 -1.24
CA ARG A 450 -6.79 8.70 -0.18
C ARG A 450 -7.85 9.72 -0.59
N GLY A 451 -7.57 10.55 -1.59
CA GLY A 451 -8.49 11.62 -2.00
C GLY A 451 -8.50 12.83 -1.06
N ASP A 452 -7.46 13.01 -0.24
CA ASP A 452 -7.42 13.96 0.88
C ASP A 452 -7.73 15.44 0.49
N LYS A 453 -7.52 15.83 -0.78
CA LYS A 453 -7.80 17.19 -1.28
C LYS A 453 -9.20 17.44 -1.84
N SER A 454 -10.01 16.41 -2.10
CA SER A 454 -11.33 16.57 -2.75
C SER A 454 -12.50 16.26 -1.82
N GLY A 455 -12.25 15.74 -0.61
CA GLY A 455 -13.32 15.33 0.31
C GLY A 455 -14.15 14.15 -0.22
N GLU A 456 -13.62 13.38 -1.17
CA GLU A 456 -14.27 12.18 -1.71
C GLU A 456 -13.49 10.92 -1.33
N ASP A 457 -14.21 9.79 -1.30
CA ASP A 457 -13.58 8.47 -1.31
C ASP A 457 -12.65 8.38 -2.54
N GLY A 458 -11.38 8.03 -2.30
CA GLY A 458 -10.32 8.02 -3.30
C GLY A 458 -10.59 7.20 -4.58
N ILE A 459 -9.59 7.13 -5.46
CA ILE A 459 -9.69 6.55 -6.81
C ILE A 459 -10.30 5.13 -6.81
N PRO A 460 -11.21 4.77 -7.75
CA PRO A 460 -11.88 3.45 -7.77
C PRO A 460 -10.98 2.26 -8.11
N MET A 461 -9.72 2.49 -8.48
CA MET A 461 -8.75 1.48 -8.95
C MET A 461 -7.99 0.81 -7.80
N LEU A 462 -8.72 0.43 -6.74
CA LEU A 462 -8.21 -0.23 -5.54
C LEU A 462 -9.24 -1.22 -5.01
N LEU A 463 -8.78 -2.29 -4.37
CA LEU A 463 -9.64 -3.15 -3.54
C LEU A 463 -9.65 -2.60 -2.12
N LYS A 464 -10.81 -2.60 -1.46
CA LYS A 464 -10.96 -2.00 -0.13
C LYS A 464 -11.81 -2.85 0.80
N ILE A 465 -11.32 -3.05 2.02
CA ILE A 465 -12.06 -3.72 3.09
C ILE A 465 -12.09 -2.80 4.32
N PRO A 466 -13.26 -2.59 4.93
CA PRO A 466 -13.35 -1.81 6.16
C PRO A 466 -12.53 -2.48 7.28
N ARG A 467 -11.75 -1.68 8.00
CA ARG A 467 -10.99 -2.13 9.16
C ARG A 467 -11.95 -2.57 10.25
N MET A 468 -11.88 -3.85 10.65
CA MET A 468 -12.87 -4.43 11.56
C MET A 468 -12.52 -4.25 13.04
N PHE A 469 -11.22 -4.14 13.35
CA PHE A 469 -10.73 -4.05 14.73
C PHE A 469 -9.93 -2.77 15.00
N ASP A 470 -9.84 -1.88 14.01
CA ASP A 470 -9.24 -0.56 14.20
C ASP A 470 -10.27 0.40 14.82
N PRO A 471 -10.05 0.89 16.05
CA PRO A 471 -10.97 1.83 16.70
C PRO A 471 -11.07 3.13 15.90
N TRP A 472 -10.06 3.50 15.10
CA TRP A 472 -10.09 4.68 14.25
C TRP A 472 -10.90 4.49 12.96
N GLY A 473 -11.37 3.27 12.70
CA GLY A 473 -12.10 2.92 11.49
C GLY A 473 -11.25 3.07 10.22
N GLY A 474 -11.92 3.35 9.11
CA GLY A 474 -11.31 3.49 7.79
C GLY A 474 -11.22 2.18 7.01
N TYR A 475 -10.50 2.22 5.89
CA TYR A 475 -10.35 1.09 4.97
C TYR A 475 -8.89 0.66 4.87
N SER A 476 -8.66 -0.64 4.86
CA SER A 476 -7.44 -1.20 4.30
C SER A 476 -7.59 -1.28 2.79
N ILE A 477 -6.54 -0.93 2.05
CA ILE A 477 -6.56 -0.83 0.60
C ILE A 477 -5.39 -1.56 -0.02
N ILE A 478 -5.57 -2.07 -1.24
CA ILE A 478 -4.50 -2.59 -2.11
C ILE A 478 -4.72 -2.11 -3.54
N GLY A 479 -3.67 -1.63 -4.19
CA GLY A 479 -3.75 -1.10 -5.54
C GLY A 479 -3.85 -2.23 -6.58
N PHE A 480 -4.60 -2.00 -7.67
CA PHE A 480 -4.65 -2.98 -8.76
C PHE A 480 -3.28 -3.26 -9.38
N GLY A 481 -2.39 -2.25 -9.42
CA GLY A 481 -1.03 -2.41 -9.93
C GLY A 481 -0.21 -3.44 -9.15
N ASP A 482 -0.42 -3.54 -7.85
CA ASP A 482 0.28 -4.47 -6.96
C ASP A 482 -0.16 -5.93 -7.17
N ILE A 483 -1.35 -6.13 -7.75
CA ILE A 483 -1.91 -7.44 -8.08
C ILE A 483 -1.61 -7.80 -9.54
N ILE A 484 -1.89 -6.88 -10.46
CA ILE A 484 -1.77 -7.11 -11.91
C ILE A 484 -0.31 -7.32 -12.30
N LEU A 485 0.61 -6.43 -11.91
CA LEU A 485 1.98 -6.48 -12.43
C LEU A 485 2.71 -7.77 -12.03
N PRO A 486 2.71 -8.19 -10.75
CA PRO A 486 3.28 -9.50 -10.38
C PRO A 486 2.43 -10.66 -10.90
N GLY A 487 1.10 -10.50 -10.96
CA GLY A 487 0.16 -11.50 -11.48
C GLY A 487 0.43 -11.89 -12.93
N LEU A 488 0.92 -10.97 -13.77
CA LEU A 488 1.31 -11.27 -15.15
C LEU A 488 2.46 -12.29 -15.22
N LEU A 489 3.47 -12.15 -14.36
CA LEU A 489 4.60 -13.09 -14.28
C LEU A 489 4.14 -14.46 -13.77
N VAL A 490 3.26 -14.48 -12.77
CA VAL A 490 2.71 -15.69 -12.19
C VAL A 490 1.84 -16.45 -13.20
N ALA A 491 0.93 -15.75 -13.89
CA ALA A 491 0.08 -16.34 -14.93
C ALA A 491 0.91 -16.87 -16.11
N PHE A 492 1.96 -16.13 -16.50
CA PHE A 492 2.92 -16.61 -17.50
C PHE A 492 3.64 -17.89 -17.06
N SER A 493 4.03 -17.98 -15.79
CA SER A 493 4.72 -19.15 -15.23
C SER A 493 3.85 -20.41 -15.33
N LEU A 494 2.54 -20.31 -15.05
CA LEU A 494 1.63 -21.46 -15.19
C LEU A 494 1.45 -21.89 -16.65
N ARG A 495 1.25 -20.91 -17.55
CA ARG A 495 1.16 -21.17 -19.00
C ARG A 495 2.42 -21.91 -19.48
N TYR A 496 3.60 -21.45 -19.06
CA TYR A 496 4.87 -22.07 -19.41
C TYR A 496 5.00 -23.50 -18.86
N ASP A 497 4.67 -23.71 -17.58
CA ASP A 497 4.78 -25.03 -16.94
C ASP A 497 3.89 -26.07 -17.62
N TRP A 498 2.67 -25.69 -18.01
CA TRP A 498 1.76 -26.57 -18.74
C TRP A 498 2.27 -26.90 -20.14
N LEU A 499 2.77 -25.91 -20.89
CA LEU A 499 3.36 -26.12 -22.20
C LEU A 499 4.60 -27.02 -22.14
N ALA A 500 5.43 -26.85 -21.10
CA ALA A 500 6.62 -27.66 -20.86
C ALA A 500 6.32 -29.03 -20.19
N LYS A 501 5.03 -29.37 -19.97
CA LYS A 501 4.57 -30.59 -19.28
C LYS A 501 5.26 -30.82 -17.93
N LYS A 502 5.56 -29.75 -17.20
CA LYS A 502 6.19 -29.83 -15.88
C LYS A 502 5.17 -30.16 -14.80
N ASN A 503 5.58 -30.97 -13.83
CA ASN A 503 4.81 -31.19 -12.62
C ASN A 503 4.76 -29.91 -11.77
N LEU A 504 3.66 -29.65 -11.07
CA LEU A 504 3.44 -28.45 -10.23
C LEU A 504 4.58 -28.11 -9.26
N ARG A 505 5.27 -29.10 -8.70
CA ARG A 505 6.41 -28.89 -7.76
C ARG A 505 7.72 -28.57 -8.46
N ALA A 506 7.88 -29.04 -9.69
CA ALA A 506 9.06 -28.81 -10.53
C ALA A 506 8.88 -27.59 -11.46
N GLY A 507 7.66 -27.06 -11.53
CA GLY A 507 7.29 -25.86 -12.28
C GLY A 507 7.57 -24.56 -11.52
N TYR A 508 7.61 -23.46 -12.26
CA TYR A 508 7.82 -22.12 -11.73
C TYR A 508 6.59 -21.53 -11.05
N PHE A 509 5.39 -21.96 -11.41
CA PHE A 509 4.13 -21.39 -10.92
C PHE A 509 3.98 -21.47 -9.40
N LEU A 510 4.24 -22.64 -8.81
CA LEU A 510 4.10 -22.81 -7.37
C LEU A 510 5.01 -21.86 -6.60
N TRP A 511 6.26 -21.75 -7.04
CA TRP A 511 7.26 -20.87 -6.43
C TRP A 511 6.91 -19.38 -6.62
N ALA A 512 6.50 -18.99 -7.83
CA ALA A 512 6.06 -17.62 -8.12
C ALA A 512 4.84 -17.21 -7.28
N MET A 513 3.85 -18.11 -7.12
CA MET A 513 2.69 -17.89 -6.26
C MET A 513 3.08 -17.73 -4.80
N THR A 514 3.95 -18.60 -4.28
CA THR A 514 4.42 -18.50 -2.89
C THR A 514 5.24 -17.23 -2.65
N ALA A 515 6.05 -16.82 -3.63
CA ALA A 515 6.85 -15.62 -3.57
C ALA A 515 5.98 -14.35 -3.56
N TYR A 516 4.94 -14.31 -4.39
CA TYR A 516 3.95 -13.23 -4.37
C TYR A 516 3.23 -13.14 -3.02
N GLY A 517 2.71 -14.27 -2.53
CA GLY A 517 1.99 -14.32 -1.24
C GLY A 517 2.87 -13.90 -0.06
N LEU A 518 4.13 -14.35 -0.01
CA LEU A 518 5.09 -13.95 1.01
C LEU A 518 5.50 -12.49 0.90
N GLY A 519 5.76 -11.99 -0.32
CA GLY A 519 6.09 -10.59 -0.56
C GLY A 519 4.98 -9.65 -0.10
N LEU A 520 3.73 -9.96 -0.43
CA LEU A 520 2.57 -9.18 0.00
C LEU A 520 2.34 -9.25 1.52
N LEU A 521 2.56 -10.41 2.14
CA LEU A 521 2.49 -10.54 3.61
C LEU A 521 3.54 -9.65 4.30
N ILE A 522 4.76 -9.60 3.76
CA ILE A 522 5.83 -8.75 4.27
C ILE A 522 5.47 -7.27 4.08
N THR A 523 4.83 -6.89 2.97
CA THR A 523 4.30 -5.53 2.78
C THR A 523 3.37 -5.12 3.93
N TYR A 524 2.40 -5.96 4.27
CA TYR A 524 1.48 -5.67 5.38
C TYR A 524 2.19 -5.63 6.73
N ALA A 525 3.10 -6.58 6.99
CA ALA A 525 3.92 -6.55 8.21
C ALA A 525 4.74 -5.26 8.32
N ALA A 526 5.34 -4.80 7.21
CA ALA A 526 6.10 -3.55 7.18
C ALA A 526 5.21 -2.31 7.38
N LEU A 527 4.02 -2.28 6.78
CA LEU A 527 3.03 -1.21 6.99
C LEU A 527 2.64 -1.09 8.47
N ASN A 528 2.42 -2.21 9.14
CA ASN A 528 2.02 -2.24 10.55
C ASN A 528 3.17 -1.90 11.51
N MET A 529 4.42 -2.17 11.11
CA MET A 529 5.60 -1.80 11.90
C MET A 529 6.00 -0.31 11.77
N MET A 530 5.49 0.41 10.76
CA MET A 530 5.98 1.75 10.39
C MET A 530 4.99 2.88 10.72
N ASP A 531 4.17 2.69 11.76
CA ASP A 531 3.31 3.70 12.40
C ASP A 531 2.51 4.59 11.44
N GLY A 532 2.03 4.00 10.34
CA GLY A 532 1.17 4.68 9.36
C GLY A 532 1.89 5.42 8.23
N HIS A 533 3.22 5.31 8.10
CA HIS A 533 3.91 5.77 6.90
C HIS A 533 3.63 4.84 5.72
N GLY A 534 3.07 5.39 4.63
CA GLY A 534 2.79 4.61 3.42
C GLY A 534 4.06 3.92 2.90
N GLN A 535 3.94 2.62 2.63
CA GLN A 535 5.01 1.79 2.12
C GLN A 535 4.77 1.45 0.64
N PRO A 536 5.80 1.47 -0.21
CA PRO A 536 5.71 0.97 -1.57
C PRO A 536 5.54 -0.56 -1.54
N ALA A 537 4.44 -1.08 -2.05
CA ALA A 537 4.15 -2.52 -2.00
C ALA A 537 5.08 -3.33 -2.93
N LEU A 538 5.40 -2.78 -4.11
CA LEU A 538 6.26 -3.45 -5.08
C LEU A 538 7.71 -3.57 -4.58
N LEU A 539 8.11 -2.74 -3.61
CA LEU A 539 9.41 -2.86 -2.93
C LEU A 539 9.61 -4.25 -2.33
N TYR A 540 8.54 -4.84 -1.79
CA TYR A 540 8.58 -6.16 -1.16
C TYR A 540 8.16 -7.27 -2.12
N ILE A 541 7.25 -7.01 -3.06
CA ILE A 541 6.73 -8.06 -3.94
C ILE A 541 7.71 -8.41 -5.07
N VAL A 542 8.35 -7.42 -5.69
CA VAL A 542 9.19 -7.62 -6.89
C VAL A 542 10.45 -8.46 -6.61
N PRO A 543 11.24 -8.19 -5.55
CA PRO A 543 12.45 -8.98 -5.29
C PRO A 543 12.13 -10.44 -4.97
N PHE A 544 10.99 -10.70 -4.34
CA PHE A 544 10.52 -12.05 -4.04
C PHE A 544 10.09 -12.77 -5.33
N THR A 545 9.24 -12.13 -6.13
CA THR A 545 8.68 -12.72 -7.35
C THR A 545 9.66 -12.88 -8.50
N LEU A 546 10.81 -12.19 -8.50
CA LEU A 546 11.87 -12.37 -9.51
C LEU A 546 12.90 -13.45 -9.14
N GLY A 547 13.02 -13.83 -7.86
CA GLY A 547 13.99 -14.82 -7.37
C GLY A 547 13.50 -16.28 -7.38
N ASN A 548 12.73 -16.72 -8.37
CA ASN A 548 11.94 -17.96 -8.30
C ASN A 548 12.72 -19.28 -8.54
N THR A 549 13.84 -19.51 -7.85
CA THR A 549 14.45 -20.86 -7.82
C THR A 549 14.20 -21.57 -6.49
N PRO A 550 13.94 -22.89 -6.48
CA PRO A 550 13.69 -23.67 -5.25
C PRO A 550 14.86 -23.63 -4.25
N LEU A 551 16.04 -23.18 -4.65
CA LEU A 551 17.23 -23.06 -3.80
C LEU A 551 17.28 -21.78 -2.95
N GLN A 552 16.31 -20.86 -3.05
CA GLN A 552 16.44 -19.50 -2.51
C GLN A 552 15.52 -19.13 -1.34
N VAL A 553 14.75 -20.06 -0.76
CA VAL A 553 13.81 -19.75 0.35
C VAL A 553 14.50 -19.07 1.55
N GLU A 554 15.71 -19.49 1.91
CA GLU A 554 16.48 -18.91 3.02
C GLU A 554 17.08 -17.53 2.65
N ALA A 555 17.45 -17.35 1.38
CA ALA A 555 17.86 -16.07 0.83
C ALA A 555 16.68 -15.08 0.77
N HIS A 556 15.46 -15.53 0.48
CA HIS A 556 14.25 -14.70 0.47
C HIS A 556 13.90 -14.15 1.86
N ILE A 557 14.00 -14.97 2.91
CA ILE A 557 13.76 -14.52 4.29
C ILE A 557 14.82 -13.50 4.71
N THR A 558 16.08 -13.74 4.36
CA THR A 558 17.19 -12.81 4.65
C THR A 558 17.03 -11.51 3.88
N LEU A 559 16.70 -11.58 2.59
CA LEU A 559 16.42 -10.44 1.72
C LEU A 559 15.23 -9.62 2.24
N GLY A 560 14.14 -10.28 2.66
CA GLY A 560 12.99 -9.62 3.30
C GLY A 560 13.37 -8.83 4.54
N LYS A 561 14.17 -9.43 5.44
CA LYS A 561 14.68 -8.74 6.64
C LYS A 561 15.54 -7.53 6.27
N THR A 562 16.41 -7.67 5.27
CA THR A 562 17.25 -6.57 4.78
C THR A 562 16.42 -5.46 4.14
N ILE A 563 15.42 -5.80 3.31
CA ILE A 563 14.52 -4.83 2.68
C ILE A 563 13.73 -4.07 3.75
N VAL A 564 13.16 -4.76 4.74
CA VAL A 564 12.44 -4.13 5.86
C VAL A 564 13.37 -3.21 6.66
N ALA A 565 14.59 -3.64 6.96
CA ALA A 565 15.57 -2.81 7.68
C ALA A 565 15.97 -1.55 6.87
N ILE A 566 16.06 -1.66 5.55
CA ILE A 566 16.38 -0.53 4.65
C ILE A 566 15.17 0.40 4.51
N ALA A 567 13.97 -0.13 4.32
CA ALA A 567 12.73 0.64 4.28
C ALA A 567 12.55 1.43 5.58
N CYS A 568 12.80 0.77 6.71
CA CYS A 568 12.82 1.38 8.03
C CYS A 568 13.84 2.54 8.12
N LYS A 569 15.07 2.35 7.62
CA LYS A 569 16.08 3.42 7.54
C LYS A 569 15.70 4.56 6.58
N LEU A 570 15.08 4.26 5.43
CA LEU A 570 14.60 5.25 4.46
C LEU A 570 13.44 6.08 5.02
N SER A 571 12.57 5.45 5.82
CA SER A 571 11.45 6.11 6.48
C SER A 571 11.87 6.93 7.70
N LEU A 572 12.84 6.45 8.49
CA LEU A 572 13.26 7.10 9.75
C LEU A 572 14.36 8.15 9.60
N ARG A 573 15.18 8.14 8.54
CA ARG A 573 16.26 9.13 8.37
C ARG A 573 16.44 9.60 6.91
N PRO A 574 15.84 10.74 6.53
CA PRO A 574 16.01 11.30 5.18
C PRO A 574 17.42 11.85 4.91
N ARG A 575 18.20 12.25 5.94
CA ARG A 575 19.58 12.78 5.76
C ARG A 575 20.61 11.73 5.39
N THR A 576 20.32 10.44 5.59
CA THR A 576 21.25 9.33 5.38
C THR A 576 21.68 9.17 3.92
N PHE A 577 20.88 9.63 2.96
CA PHE A 577 21.22 9.58 1.53
C PHE A 577 22.41 10.49 1.17
N LEU A 578 22.54 11.64 1.86
CA LEU A 578 23.62 12.60 1.66
C LEU A 578 24.77 12.44 2.67
N THR A 579 24.50 12.05 3.93
CA THR A 579 25.56 11.85 4.93
C THR A 579 26.33 10.53 4.77
N LEU A 580 25.72 9.45 4.28
CA LEU A 580 26.47 8.22 3.93
C LEU A 580 27.37 8.41 2.71
N GLY A 581 27.04 9.36 1.82
CA GLY A 581 27.95 9.77 0.74
C GLY A 581 29.17 10.54 1.26
N ARG A 582 29.03 11.23 2.40
CA ARG A 582 30.07 12.10 2.98
C ARG A 582 30.98 11.37 3.97
N GLN A 583 30.50 10.31 4.63
CA GLN A 583 31.29 9.43 5.51
C GLN A 583 32.10 8.34 4.77
N ARG A 584 32.34 8.51 3.45
CA ARG A 584 33.15 7.59 2.64
C ARG A 584 34.65 7.61 2.98
N GLY A 585 35.10 8.51 3.86
CA GLY A 585 36.49 8.61 4.31
C GLY A 585 36.93 7.52 5.28
N ASP A 586 36.05 7.07 6.19
CA ASP A 586 36.47 6.28 7.36
C ASP A 586 36.28 4.76 7.22
N LEU A 587 35.75 4.29 6.09
CA LEU A 587 35.49 2.86 5.82
C LEU A 587 36.50 2.20 4.86
N LYS A 588 37.55 2.93 4.44
CA LYS A 588 38.62 2.41 3.57
C LYS A 588 39.46 1.32 4.25
N THR A 589 39.42 1.26 5.58
CA THR A 589 40.19 0.33 6.42
C THR A 589 39.56 -1.06 6.57
N LEU A 590 38.32 -1.27 6.11
CA LEU A 590 37.59 -2.55 6.27
C LEU A 590 37.60 -3.45 5.03
N TRP A 591 38.15 -2.98 3.89
CA TRP A 591 38.14 -3.70 2.60
C TRP A 591 39.52 -3.93 1.99
N THR A 592 40.60 -3.70 2.75
CA THR A 592 41.96 -4.07 2.35
C THR A 592 42.61 -4.90 3.44
N MET A 593 42.34 -6.21 3.46
CA MET A 593 43.31 -7.22 3.93
C MET A 593 42.98 -8.57 3.27
N GLY A 594 43.73 -8.89 2.21
CA GLY A 594 44.04 -10.27 1.87
C GLY A 594 45.20 -10.72 2.76
N GLU A 595 44.97 -11.80 3.50
CA GLU A 595 45.86 -12.66 4.30
C GLU A 595 46.96 -12.06 5.23
N PRO A 596 47.22 -12.73 6.38
CA PRO A 596 48.07 -12.19 7.43
C PRO A 596 49.53 -12.66 7.32
N GLU A 597 50.50 -11.75 7.39
CA GLU A 597 51.85 -12.12 7.82
C GLU A 597 51.85 -12.33 9.34
N ARG A 598 52.06 -13.57 9.76
CA ARG A 598 52.35 -13.92 11.15
C ARG A 598 53.82 -13.59 11.44
N HIS A 599 54.09 -12.94 12.56
CA HIS A 599 55.34 -13.08 13.31
C HIS A 599 55.02 -13.56 14.72
N CYS A 600 55.61 -14.70 15.11
CA CYS A 600 55.42 -15.33 16.42
C CYS A 600 56.26 -14.65 17.51
N PRO A 601 55.78 -14.59 18.77
CA PRO A 601 56.44 -13.90 19.87
C PRO A 601 57.39 -14.84 20.62
N HIS A 602 58.45 -15.33 19.98
CA HIS A 602 59.52 -16.05 20.67
C HIS A 602 60.86 -15.74 20.01
N ILE A 603 61.45 -14.60 20.37
CA ILE A 603 62.89 -14.32 20.34
C ILE A 603 63.10 -12.95 21.03
N GLN A 604 63.81 -12.96 22.15
CA GLN A 604 64.35 -11.76 22.78
C GLN A 604 65.67 -11.44 22.09
N PHE A 605 65.81 -10.24 21.54
CA PHE A 605 67.13 -9.66 21.23
C PHE A 605 67.33 -8.40 22.09
N GLN A 606 68.37 -8.46 22.93
CA GLN A 606 68.88 -7.32 23.69
C GLN A 606 69.44 -6.23 22.76
N PRO A 607 69.40 -4.95 23.16
CA PRO A 607 70.02 -3.87 22.40
C PRO A 607 71.53 -3.85 22.64
N PRO A 608 72.37 -3.64 21.61
CA PRO A 608 73.74 -3.20 21.84
C PRO A 608 73.71 -1.69 22.09
N GLY A 609 74.03 -1.31 23.33
CA GLY A 609 74.62 0.00 23.59
C GLY A 609 76.12 -0.02 23.24
N SER A 610 76.62 1.15 22.89
CA SER A 610 78.04 1.57 22.88
C SER A 610 79.02 0.75 22.03
N GLN A 611 79.39 1.31 20.87
CA GLN A 611 80.65 2.04 20.69
C GLN A 611 80.53 3.07 19.56
#